data_AF-A0A0R0L5X8-F1
#
_entry.id   AF-A0A0R0L5X8-F1
#
_cell.length_a   1.000
_cell.length_b   1.000
_cell.length_c   1.000
_cell.angle_alpha   90.00
_cell.angle_beta   90.00
_cell.angle_gamma   90.00
#
_symmetry.space_group_name_H-M   'P 1'
#
loop_
_entity.id
_entity.type
_entity.pdbx_description
1 polymer ?
#
loop_
_entity_poly.entity_id
_entity_poly.type
_entity_poly.pdbx_seq_one_letter_code
_entity_poly.pdbx_strand_id
1 'polypeptide(L)'
;MSSRSPHTLVRLDQAKAVNTFDQLEASIITKLTTIFPKVYTIGPLHTLTKTQFITNNSSSSLHLRKEDKSCITWLDQQKAKSVLYVSFGTLAKVSHEQLLEIWHGLVGSLKPFLWVIRQGLIIGEGGLGHNVPMELELKTKERGLMVNWAPQEEVLAHPLVGGFFTHSGWNSTLECITKGVPMLCWPLIADQTVNSRCVSEQWGIGLDMMEYVIG
;
A
#
# COMPACT_ATOMS: atom_id res chain seq x y z
N MET A 1 -30.37 -46.68 -9.24
CA MET A 1 -29.91 -45.70 -10.24
C MET A 1 -29.55 -44.43 -9.50
N SER A 2 -28.25 -44.22 -9.24
CA SER A 2 -27.75 -43.03 -8.53
C SER A 2 -27.67 -41.87 -9.52
N SER A 3 -28.66 -40.98 -9.52
CA SER A 3 -28.57 -39.72 -10.26
C SER A 3 -27.51 -38.85 -9.59
N ARG A 4 -26.41 -38.60 -10.32
CA ARG A 4 -25.38 -37.65 -9.90
C ARG A 4 -26.02 -36.27 -9.78
N SER A 5 -25.94 -35.69 -8.57
CA SER A 5 -26.26 -34.28 -8.31
C SER A 5 -25.48 -33.40 -9.31
N PRO A 6 -26.16 -32.52 -10.07
CA PRO A 6 -25.48 -31.64 -11.01
C PRO A 6 -24.64 -30.66 -10.20
N HIS A 7 -23.34 -30.65 -10.51
CA HIS A 7 -22.39 -29.64 -10.02
C HIS A 7 -23.03 -28.27 -10.17
N THR A 8 -23.54 -27.73 -9.07
CA THR A 8 -24.17 -26.42 -9.06
C THR A 8 -23.04 -25.43 -9.25
N LEU A 9 -22.81 -25.05 -10.50
CA LEU A 9 -22.03 -23.88 -10.84
C LEU A 9 -22.67 -22.72 -10.09
N VAL A 10 -22.01 -22.26 -9.02
CA VAL A 10 -22.42 -21.06 -8.30
C VAL A 10 -22.34 -19.95 -9.32
N ARG A 11 -23.49 -19.46 -9.76
CA ARG A 11 -23.52 -18.29 -10.62
C ARG A 11 -22.82 -17.14 -9.86
N LEU A 12 -21.89 -16.45 -10.52
CA LEU A 12 -21.12 -15.38 -9.90
C LEU A 12 -22.00 -14.20 -9.42
N ASP A 13 -23.25 -14.13 -9.88
CA ASP A 13 -24.26 -13.18 -9.37
C ASP A 13 -24.76 -13.51 -7.94
N GLN A 14 -24.50 -14.71 -7.41
CA GLN A 14 -24.95 -15.14 -6.09
C GLN A 14 -23.86 -15.10 -4.99
N ALA A 15 -22.61 -14.85 -5.38
CA ALA A 15 -21.49 -14.93 -4.46
C ALA A 15 -20.54 -13.74 -4.61
N LYS A 16 -20.17 -13.14 -3.48
CA LYS A 16 -19.17 -12.07 -3.44
C LYS A 16 -17.89 -12.58 -2.79
N ALA A 17 -16.81 -12.61 -3.54
CA ALA A 17 -15.48 -12.80 -2.99
C ALA A 17 -14.85 -11.44 -2.66
N VAL A 18 -14.30 -11.29 -1.47
CA VAL A 18 -13.68 -10.06 -0.98
C VAL A 18 -12.29 -10.39 -0.47
N ASN A 19 -11.29 -9.60 -0.89
CA ASN A 19 -9.92 -9.70 -0.38
C ASN A 19 -9.87 -9.15 1.05
N THR A 20 -10.35 -9.92 2.02
CA THR A 20 -10.36 -9.56 3.44
C THR A 20 -10.42 -10.85 4.27
N PHE A 21 -10.41 -10.76 5.59
CA PHE A 21 -10.56 -11.89 6.49
C PHE A 21 -11.57 -11.57 7.61
N ASP A 22 -12.25 -12.60 8.12
CA ASP A 22 -13.39 -12.46 9.02
C ASP A 22 -13.13 -11.56 10.23
N GLN A 23 -11.95 -11.69 10.83
CA GLN A 23 -11.59 -10.94 12.04
C GLN A 23 -11.37 -9.44 11.79
N LEU A 24 -10.99 -9.03 10.58
CA LEU A 24 -10.71 -7.62 10.29
C LEU A 24 -11.99 -6.79 10.13
N GLU A 25 -12.99 -7.39 9.46
CA GLU A 25 -14.19 -6.69 8.98
C GLU A 25 -15.49 -7.39 9.40
N ALA A 26 -15.50 -8.08 10.55
CA ALA A 26 -16.61 -8.92 11.00
C ALA A 26 -18.00 -8.28 10.88
N SER A 27 -18.13 -7.01 11.27
CA SER A 27 -19.39 -6.25 11.18
C SER A 27 -19.81 -5.97 9.73
N ILE A 28 -18.86 -5.62 8.87
CA ILE A 28 -19.09 -5.36 7.44
C ILE A 28 -19.46 -6.66 6.74
N ILE A 29 -18.77 -7.76 7.02
CA ILE A 29 -19.05 -9.09 6.45
C ILE A 29 -20.46 -9.54 6.86
N THR A 30 -20.82 -9.37 8.14
CA THR A 30 -22.17 -9.66 8.63
C THR A 30 -23.23 -8.83 7.89
N LYS A 31 -22.92 -7.58 7.53
CA LYS A 31 -23.84 -6.75 6.74
C LYS A 31 -23.90 -7.21 5.27
N LEU A 32 -22.78 -7.62 4.69
CA LEU A 32 -22.72 -8.10 3.31
C LEU A 32 -23.52 -9.39 3.12
N THR A 33 -23.56 -10.29 4.11
CA THR A 33 -24.36 -11.53 4.03
C THR A 33 -25.88 -11.28 4.05
N THR A 34 -26.33 -10.08 4.44
CA THR A 34 -27.75 -9.70 4.28
C THR A 34 -28.07 -9.21 2.87
N ILE A 35 -27.05 -8.91 2.05
CA ILE A 35 -27.17 -8.38 0.69
C ILE A 35 -26.88 -9.48 -0.33
N PHE A 36 -25.83 -10.27 -0.10
CA PHE A 36 -25.38 -11.34 -0.98
C PHE A 36 -25.66 -12.70 -0.33
N PRO A 37 -26.22 -13.68 -1.07
CA PRO A 37 -26.47 -15.02 -0.53
C PRO A 37 -25.22 -15.70 0.02
N LYS A 38 -24.05 -15.42 -0.58
CA LYS A 38 -22.75 -15.96 -0.14
C LYS A 38 -21.70 -14.86 -0.19
N VAL A 39 -20.93 -14.74 0.88
CA VAL A 39 -19.76 -13.86 0.97
C VAL A 39 -18.57 -14.73 1.35
N TYR A 40 -17.50 -14.64 0.58
CA TYR A 40 -16.24 -15.35 0.84
C TYR A 40 -15.14 -14.35 1.11
N THR A 41 -14.59 -14.39 2.31
CA THR A 41 -13.38 -13.66 2.68
C THR A 41 -12.17 -14.48 2.26
N ILE A 42 -11.48 -14.04 1.21
CA ILE A 42 -10.38 -14.81 0.58
C ILE A 42 -9.01 -14.14 0.79
N GLY A 43 -8.91 -13.22 1.75
CA GLY A 43 -7.73 -12.43 2.02
C GLY A 43 -6.95 -12.84 3.28
N PRO A 44 -5.79 -12.22 3.52
CA PRO A 44 -5.14 -11.28 2.60
C PRO A 44 -4.48 -12.00 1.41
N LEU A 45 -4.89 -11.67 0.18
CA LEU A 45 -4.51 -12.44 -1.03
C LEU A 45 -2.98 -12.50 -1.26
N HIS A 46 -2.25 -11.44 -0.88
CA HIS A 46 -0.79 -11.37 -1.06
C HIS A 46 -0.05 -12.43 -0.22
N THR A 47 -0.66 -13.00 0.82
CA THR A 47 -0.03 -14.08 1.60
C THR A 47 -0.24 -15.45 0.96
N LEU A 48 -1.32 -15.62 0.20
CA LEU A 48 -1.67 -16.90 -0.44
C LEU A 48 -0.78 -17.21 -1.65
N THR A 49 -0.36 -16.18 -2.39
CA THR A 49 0.55 -16.33 -3.55
C THR A 49 1.90 -16.92 -3.12
N LYS A 50 2.43 -16.52 -1.96
CA LYS A 50 3.69 -17.05 -1.41
C LYS A 50 3.61 -18.56 -1.14
N THR A 51 2.48 -19.05 -0.62
CA THR A 51 2.29 -20.49 -0.39
C THR A 51 2.30 -21.28 -1.69
N GLN A 52 1.70 -20.76 -2.76
CA GLN A 52 1.70 -21.42 -4.07
C GLN A 52 3.08 -21.45 -4.72
N PHE A 53 3.86 -20.37 -4.63
CA PHE A 53 5.22 -20.34 -5.19
C PHE A 53 6.22 -21.23 -4.44
N ILE A 54 6.00 -21.48 -3.14
CA ILE A 54 6.79 -22.50 -2.42
C ILE A 54 6.54 -23.89 -3.02
N THR A 55 5.34 -24.17 -3.54
CA THR A 55 5.03 -25.45 -4.21
C THR A 55 5.41 -25.49 -5.68
N ASN A 56 5.38 -24.34 -6.37
CA ASN A 56 5.69 -24.22 -7.80
C ASN A 56 6.81 -23.19 -7.99
N ASN A 57 8.03 -23.66 -8.29
CA ASN A 57 9.25 -22.87 -8.52
C ASN A 57 9.17 -21.77 -9.63
N SER A 58 7.99 -21.48 -10.17
CA SER A 58 7.77 -20.50 -11.22
C SER A 58 7.57 -19.12 -10.60
N SER A 59 8.62 -18.32 -10.45
CA SER A 59 8.60 -16.94 -9.95
C SER A 59 7.89 -15.97 -10.92
N SER A 60 6.62 -16.19 -11.26
CA SER A 60 5.85 -15.22 -12.03
C SER A 60 5.30 -14.17 -11.08
N SER A 61 6.15 -13.23 -10.65
CA SER A 61 5.66 -12.02 -9.99
C SER A 61 4.67 -11.36 -10.94
N LEU A 62 3.40 -11.22 -10.57
CA LEU A 62 2.35 -10.51 -11.32
C LEU A 62 2.61 -8.99 -11.44
N HIS A 63 3.85 -8.56 -11.24
CA HIS A 63 4.26 -7.18 -11.11
C HIS A 63 4.39 -6.60 -12.51
N LEU A 64 3.45 -5.73 -12.87
CA LEU A 64 3.43 -5.03 -14.16
C LEU A 64 4.62 -4.05 -14.33
N ARG A 65 5.45 -3.87 -13.30
CA ARG A 65 6.57 -2.93 -13.26
C ARG A 65 7.84 -3.60 -12.76
N LYS A 66 8.97 -3.20 -13.34
CA LYS A 66 10.30 -3.63 -12.92
C LYS A 66 10.62 -3.04 -11.54
N GLU A 67 10.79 -3.91 -10.56
CA GLU A 67 11.17 -3.53 -9.20
C GLU A 67 12.65 -3.17 -9.13
N ASP A 68 12.95 -2.11 -8.39
CA ASP A 68 14.31 -1.73 -8.04
C ASP A 68 14.69 -2.32 -6.67
N LYS A 69 15.33 -3.49 -6.70
CA LYS A 69 15.77 -4.17 -5.47
C LYS A 69 16.98 -3.51 -4.80
N SER A 70 17.62 -2.51 -5.42
CA SER A 70 18.72 -1.78 -4.78
C SER A 70 18.28 -1.05 -3.51
N CYS A 71 16.97 -0.72 -3.40
CA CYS A 71 16.43 -0.12 -2.20
C CYS A 71 16.50 -1.05 -0.98
N ILE A 72 16.53 -2.37 -1.15
CA ILE A 72 16.71 -3.32 -0.04
C ILE A 72 18.11 -3.19 0.55
N THR A 73 19.14 -3.16 -0.29
CA THR A 73 20.53 -2.90 0.17
C THR A 73 20.67 -1.55 0.85
N TRP A 74 19.94 -0.52 0.38
CA TRP A 74 19.91 0.77 1.06
C TRP A 74 19.21 0.72 2.42
N LEU A 75 18.10 -0.05 2.53
CA LEU A 75 17.40 -0.26 3.79
C LEU A 75 18.32 -0.93 4.82
N ASP A 76 19.08 -1.95 4.45
CA ASP A 76 20.01 -2.69 5.33
C ASP A 76 21.02 -1.79 6.08
N GLN A 77 21.28 -0.58 5.58
CA GLN A 77 22.21 0.39 6.16
C GLN A 77 21.56 1.34 7.17
N GLN A 78 20.23 1.25 7.36
CA GLN A 78 19.46 2.16 8.21
C GLN A 78 19.35 1.65 9.65
N LYS A 79 18.88 2.52 10.55
CA LYS A 79 18.59 2.14 11.94
C LYS A 79 17.25 1.39 12.02
N ALA A 80 17.12 0.52 13.02
CA ALA A 80 15.88 -0.23 13.26
C ALA A 80 14.67 0.69 13.40
N LYS A 81 13.57 0.33 12.72
CA LYS A 81 12.29 1.05 12.74
C LYS A 81 12.42 2.57 12.53
N SER A 82 13.37 2.99 11.69
CA SER A 82 13.65 4.43 11.48
C SER A 82 13.17 4.95 10.13
N VAL A 83 12.99 4.07 9.14
CA VAL A 83 12.66 4.47 7.77
C VAL A 83 11.16 4.64 7.60
N LEU A 84 10.75 5.78 7.05
CA LEU A 84 9.41 5.97 6.53
C LEU A 84 9.37 5.52 5.05
N TYR A 85 8.63 4.46 4.76
CA TYR A 85 8.35 4.10 3.36
C TYR A 85 7.25 5.03 2.84
N VAL A 86 7.32 5.49 1.59
CA VAL A 86 6.37 6.43 1.00
C VAL A 86 5.96 5.91 -0.39
N SER A 87 4.68 5.65 -0.60
CA SER A 87 4.16 5.18 -1.90
C SER A 87 2.66 5.48 -2.07
N PHE A 88 2.32 6.09 -3.20
CA PHE A 88 0.94 6.46 -3.55
C PHE A 88 0.30 5.53 -4.59
N GLY A 89 0.76 4.27 -4.61
CA GLY A 89 0.15 3.20 -5.40
C GLY A 89 0.25 3.41 -6.90
N THR A 90 -0.54 2.66 -7.66
CA THR A 90 -0.44 2.58 -9.13
C THR A 90 -1.29 3.61 -9.87
N LEU A 91 -2.31 4.16 -9.21
CA LEU A 91 -3.37 4.98 -9.84
C LEU A 91 -3.39 6.45 -9.38
N ALA A 92 -3.01 6.73 -8.13
CA ALA A 92 -3.15 8.08 -7.58
C ALA A 92 -2.29 9.09 -8.33
N LYS A 93 -2.73 10.34 -8.40
CA LYS A 93 -1.94 11.42 -8.99
C LYS A 93 -1.90 12.61 -8.05
N VAL A 94 -0.79 13.34 -8.05
CA VAL A 94 -0.56 14.52 -7.21
C VAL A 94 -0.11 15.68 -8.08
N SER A 95 -0.41 16.91 -7.67
CA SER A 95 0.16 18.09 -8.31
C SER A 95 1.66 18.20 -8.02
N HIS A 96 2.36 19.02 -8.81
CA HIS A 96 3.77 19.34 -8.53
C HIS A 96 3.94 20.03 -7.16
N GLU A 97 3.04 20.94 -6.83
CA GLU A 97 2.99 21.63 -5.53
C GLU A 97 2.83 20.65 -4.37
N GLN A 98 1.85 19.74 -4.44
CA GLN A 98 1.66 18.71 -3.40
C GLN A 98 2.89 17.82 -3.25
N LEU A 99 3.55 17.46 -4.36
CA LEU A 99 4.78 16.69 -4.31
C LEU A 99 5.90 17.46 -3.60
N LEU A 100 6.05 18.75 -3.89
CA LEU A 100 7.06 19.59 -3.25
C LEU A 100 6.80 19.74 -1.75
N GLU A 101 5.55 19.95 -1.33
CA GLU A 101 5.18 20.02 0.09
C GLU A 101 5.51 18.72 0.84
N ILE A 102 5.18 17.56 0.24
CA ILE A 102 5.58 16.26 0.79
C ILE A 102 7.09 16.16 0.89
N TRP A 103 7.82 16.59 -0.14
CA TRP A 103 9.27 16.52 -0.14
C TRP A 103 9.87 17.41 0.96
N HIS A 104 9.39 18.65 1.10
CA HIS A 104 9.79 19.53 2.19
C HIS A 104 9.50 18.92 3.56
N GLY A 105 8.32 18.31 3.75
CA GLY A 105 7.96 17.60 4.97
C GLY A 105 8.90 16.44 5.28
N LEU A 106 9.19 15.58 4.29
CA LEU A 106 10.09 14.44 4.43
C LEU A 106 11.51 14.89 4.80
N VAL A 107 12.06 15.85 4.05
CA VAL A 107 13.41 16.40 4.31
C VAL A 107 13.49 17.10 5.67
N GLY A 108 12.45 17.86 6.02
CA GLY A 108 12.33 18.61 7.28
C GLY A 108 12.12 17.72 8.51
N SER A 109 11.56 16.52 8.34
CA SER A 109 11.39 15.55 9.43
C SER A 109 12.72 15.03 10.00
N LEU A 110 13.81 15.18 9.26
CA LEU A 110 15.14 14.62 9.56
C LEU A 110 15.14 13.10 9.76
N LYS A 111 14.08 12.39 9.33
CA LYS A 111 13.99 10.93 9.35
C LYS A 111 14.41 10.35 8.00
N PRO A 112 15.00 9.14 7.97
CA PRO A 112 15.27 8.49 6.71
C PRO A 112 13.96 8.06 6.03
N PHE A 113 13.91 8.14 4.70
CA PHE A 113 12.72 7.79 3.94
C PHE A 113 13.06 7.08 2.62
N LEU A 114 12.24 6.11 2.25
CA LEU A 114 12.26 5.46 0.94
C LEU A 114 11.00 5.87 0.19
N TRP A 115 11.14 6.64 -0.89
CA TRP A 115 10.00 7.17 -1.62
C TRP A 115 9.91 6.62 -3.05
N VAL A 116 8.77 6.01 -3.36
CA VAL A 116 8.41 5.56 -4.70
C VAL A 116 7.83 6.72 -5.50
N ILE A 117 8.61 7.25 -6.44
CA ILE A 117 8.18 8.26 -7.42
C ILE A 117 8.09 7.57 -8.78
N ARG A 118 6.95 6.94 -9.03
CA ARG A 118 6.70 6.26 -10.30
C ARG A 118 6.37 7.23 -11.43
N GLN A 119 6.56 6.77 -12.66
CA GLN A 119 6.06 7.48 -13.83
C GLN A 119 4.53 7.69 -13.74
N GLY A 120 4.09 8.91 -14.09
CA GLY A 120 2.69 9.31 -14.05
C GLY A 120 2.12 9.58 -12.65
N LEU A 121 2.95 9.69 -11.61
CA LEU A 121 2.50 10.12 -10.28
C LEU A 121 2.13 11.61 -10.29
N ILE A 122 2.92 12.42 -10.99
CA ILE A 122 2.73 13.86 -11.07
C ILE A 122 1.76 14.17 -12.22
N ILE A 123 0.78 15.03 -11.98
CA ILE A 123 -0.15 15.50 -13.00
C ILE A 123 0.62 16.33 -14.04
N GLY A 124 0.51 15.98 -15.33
CA GLY A 124 1.19 16.65 -16.44
C GLY A 124 2.32 15.83 -17.06
N GLU A 125 2.84 16.29 -18.20
CA GLU A 125 3.98 15.68 -18.90
C GLU A 125 5.29 16.27 -18.37
N GLY A 126 6.21 15.42 -17.88
CA GLY A 126 7.57 15.85 -17.50
C GLY A 126 8.16 15.26 -16.21
N GLY A 127 7.37 14.52 -15.42
CA GLY A 127 7.86 13.96 -14.16
C GLY A 127 8.20 15.06 -13.15
N LEU A 128 9.29 14.90 -12.39
CA LEU A 128 9.73 15.87 -11.37
C LEU A 128 10.04 17.26 -11.96
N GLY A 129 10.36 17.33 -13.25
CA GLY A 129 10.69 18.58 -13.95
C GLY A 129 12.00 19.21 -13.46
N HIS A 130 12.27 20.45 -13.92
CA HIS A 130 13.48 21.22 -13.59
C HIS A 130 13.25 22.18 -12.41
N ASN A 131 12.03 22.21 -11.87
CA ASN A 131 11.59 23.14 -10.84
C ASN A 131 11.72 22.54 -9.43
N VAL A 132 12.58 21.53 -9.26
CA VAL A 132 12.89 20.98 -7.94
C VAL A 132 14.03 21.81 -7.33
N PRO A 133 13.84 22.41 -6.14
CA PRO A 133 14.93 23.07 -5.43
C PRO A 133 16.12 22.12 -5.20
N MET A 134 17.32 22.53 -5.62
CA MET A 134 18.55 21.74 -5.46
C MET A 134 18.81 21.33 -4.00
N GLU A 135 18.39 22.16 -3.04
CA GLU A 135 18.47 21.86 -1.62
C GLU A 135 17.72 20.57 -1.24
N LEU A 136 16.54 20.34 -1.81
CA LEU A 136 15.76 19.13 -1.56
C LEU A 136 16.48 17.89 -2.04
N GLU A 137 17.09 17.94 -3.23
CA GLU A 137 17.88 16.82 -3.77
C GLU A 137 19.12 16.52 -2.92
N LEU A 138 19.86 17.57 -2.50
CA LEU A 138 21.04 17.42 -1.66
C LEU A 138 20.67 16.82 -0.30
N LYS A 139 19.65 17.35 0.37
CA LYS A 139 19.19 16.84 1.67
C LYS A 139 18.55 15.46 1.57
N THR A 140 17.96 15.09 0.43
CA THR A 140 17.53 13.71 0.17
C THR A 140 18.74 12.78 0.16
N LYS A 141 19.84 13.10 -0.52
CA LYS A 141 21.02 12.21 -0.58
C LYS A 141 21.62 11.88 0.79
N GLU A 142 21.41 12.74 1.80
CA GLU A 142 21.91 12.52 3.16
C GLU A 142 21.18 11.38 3.90
N ARG A 143 19.90 11.12 3.57
CA ARG A 143 19.05 10.24 4.41
C ARG A 143 17.83 9.63 3.72
N GLY A 144 17.58 9.95 2.45
CA GLY A 144 16.47 9.46 1.67
C GLY A 144 16.93 8.72 0.41
N LEU A 145 16.08 7.81 -0.06
CA LEU A 145 16.23 7.16 -1.36
C LEU A 145 14.93 7.31 -2.15
N MET A 146 15.06 7.70 -3.42
CA MET A 146 13.94 7.76 -4.35
C MET A 146 14.11 6.67 -5.40
N VAL A 147 13.08 5.87 -5.63
CA VAL A 147 13.04 4.81 -6.65
C VAL A 147 11.78 4.92 -7.50
N ASN A 148 11.82 4.40 -8.73
CA ASN A 148 10.63 4.37 -9.58
C ASN A 148 9.57 3.38 -9.08
N TRP A 149 10.01 2.18 -8.67
CA TRP A 149 9.13 1.15 -8.14
C TRP A 149 9.91 0.25 -7.17
N ALA A 150 9.39 0.05 -5.97
CA ALA A 150 10.01 -0.79 -4.94
C ALA A 150 9.34 -2.17 -4.88
N PRO A 151 10.06 -3.23 -4.45
CA PRO A 151 9.45 -4.51 -4.06
C PRO A 151 8.68 -4.34 -2.76
N GLN A 152 7.48 -3.74 -2.82
CA GLN A 152 6.74 -3.23 -1.66
C GLN A 152 6.54 -4.26 -0.56
N GLU A 153 6.21 -5.51 -0.90
CA GLU A 153 6.05 -6.56 0.10
C GLU A 153 7.35 -6.89 0.86
N GLU A 154 8.50 -6.82 0.18
CA GLU A 154 9.83 -7.00 0.80
C GLU A 154 10.18 -5.78 1.66
N VAL A 155 9.89 -4.56 1.18
CA VAL A 155 10.08 -3.31 1.92
C VAL A 155 9.24 -3.30 3.21
N LEU A 156 7.95 -3.61 3.14
CA LEU A 156 7.06 -3.64 4.31
C LEU A 156 7.42 -4.77 5.29
N ALA A 157 8.03 -5.86 4.80
CA ALA A 157 8.57 -6.91 5.67
C ALA A 157 9.92 -6.54 6.30
N HIS A 158 10.57 -5.46 5.85
CA HIS A 158 11.91 -5.11 6.29
C HIS A 158 11.91 -4.58 7.73
N PRO A 159 12.77 -5.10 8.64
CA PRO A 159 12.76 -4.71 10.06
C PRO A 159 13.12 -3.24 10.30
N LEU A 160 13.74 -2.58 9.32
CA LEU A 160 14.20 -1.20 9.41
C LEU A 160 13.12 -0.18 8.99
N VAL A 161 12.03 -0.63 8.35
CA VAL A 161 10.85 0.20 8.09
C VAL A 161 10.03 0.38 9.37
N GLY A 162 9.88 1.64 9.77
CA GLY A 162 9.18 2.07 10.98
C GLY A 162 7.74 2.51 10.74
N GLY A 163 7.40 2.91 9.51
CA GLY A 163 6.04 3.30 9.14
C GLY A 163 5.87 3.43 7.64
N PHE A 164 4.63 3.53 7.19
CA PHE A 164 4.27 3.67 5.78
C PHE A 164 3.39 4.88 5.53
N PHE A 165 3.91 5.87 4.80
CA PHE A 165 3.12 6.97 4.27
C PHE A 165 2.45 6.56 2.97
N THR A 166 1.13 6.39 3.02
CA THR A 166 0.34 5.73 1.98
C THR A 166 -0.91 6.51 1.61
N HIS A 167 -1.34 6.30 0.38
CA HIS A 167 -2.65 6.70 -0.13
C HIS A 167 -3.80 5.83 0.39
N SER A 168 -3.56 4.87 1.30
CA SER A 168 -4.59 3.99 1.88
C SER A 168 -5.31 3.09 0.87
N GLY A 169 -4.61 2.64 -0.18
CA GLY A 169 -5.13 1.62 -1.08
C GLY A 169 -5.26 0.26 -0.39
N TRP A 170 -6.38 -0.43 -0.58
CA TRP A 170 -6.77 -1.62 0.19
C TRP A 170 -5.70 -2.73 0.26
N ASN A 171 -5.07 -3.08 -0.86
CA ASN A 171 -4.04 -4.13 -0.87
C ASN A 171 -2.85 -3.75 0.01
N SER A 172 -2.40 -2.49 -0.06
CA SER A 172 -1.26 -2.01 0.72
C SER A 172 -1.60 -1.89 2.21
N THR A 173 -2.86 -1.59 2.54
CA THR A 173 -3.38 -1.63 3.91
C THR A 173 -3.29 -3.04 4.50
N LEU A 174 -3.73 -4.05 3.75
CA LEU A 174 -3.62 -5.45 4.17
C LEU A 174 -2.16 -5.91 4.32
N GLU A 175 -1.27 -5.48 3.42
CA GLU A 175 0.17 -5.76 3.55
C GLU A 175 0.73 -5.17 4.86
N CYS A 176 0.35 -3.95 5.21
CA CYS A 176 0.78 -3.32 6.47
C CYS A 176 0.22 -4.02 7.70
N ILE A 177 -1.06 -4.41 7.69
CA ILE A 177 -1.69 -5.18 8.77
C ILE A 177 -0.92 -6.51 8.97
N THR A 178 -0.63 -7.24 7.90
CA THR A 178 0.12 -8.50 7.95
C THR A 178 1.55 -8.31 8.47
N LYS A 179 2.17 -7.15 8.22
CA LYS A 179 3.56 -6.86 8.62
C LYS A 179 3.70 -6.05 9.91
N GLY A 180 2.60 -5.61 10.52
CA GLY A 180 2.62 -4.76 11.71
C GLY A 180 3.31 -3.41 11.46
N VAL A 181 3.11 -2.82 10.28
CA VAL A 181 3.67 -1.51 9.93
C VAL A 181 2.59 -0.43 10.15
N PRO A 182 2.82 0.56 11.04
CA PRO A 182 1.87 1.64 11.23
C PRO A 182 1.81 2.54 10.00
N MET A 183 0.64 3.09 9.72
CA MET A 183 0.38 3.87 8.50
C MET A 183 0.18 5.36 8.82
N LEU A 184 0.79 6.21 8.01
CA LEU A 184 0.37 7.60 7.85
C LEU A 184 -0.44 7.66 6.56
N CYS A 185 -1.70 8.05 6.67
CA CYS A 185 -2.66 7.96 5.58
C CYS A 185 -2.91 9.33 4.95
N TRP A 186 -2.90 9.37 3.62
CA TRP A 186 -3.32 10.54 2.85
C TRP A 186 -4.12 10.08 1.63
N PRO A 187 -5.43 9.84 1.82
CA PRO A 187 -6.29 9.32 0.78
C PRO A 187 -6.48 10.32 -0.36
N LEU A 188 -6.49 9.82 -1.60
CA LEU A 188 -6.54 10.66 -2.81
C LEU A 188 -7.76 10.37 -3.70
N ILE A 189 -8.18 9.10 -3.83
CA ILE A 189 -9.27 8.68 -4.73
C ILE A 189 -10.02 7.44 -4.21
N ALA A 190 -11.19 7.16 -4.82
CA ALA A 190 -11.94 5.93 -4.66
C ALA A 190 -12.29 5.59 -3.19
N ASP A 191 -11.93 4.39 -2.73
CA ASP A 191 -12.20 3.82 -1.41
C ASP A 191 -11.22 4.28 -0.32
N GLN A 192 -10.19 5.05 -0.69
CA GLN A 192 -9.06 5.35 0.17
C GLN A 192 -9.43 6.12 1.44
N THR A 193 -10.41 7.03 1.37
CA THR A 193 -10.88 7.77 2.56
C THR A 193 -11.53 6.84 3.58
N VAL A 194 -12.29 5.85 3.13
CA VAL A 194 -12.90 4.85 4.02
C VAL A 194 -11.81 3.98 4.65
N ASN A 195 -10.86 3.51 3.83
CA ASN A 195 -9.73 2.72 4.32
C ASN A 195 -8.88 3.50 5.34
N SER A 196 -8.61 4.78 5.07
CA SER A 196 -7.89 5.70 5.94
C SER A 196 -8.55 5.82 7.31
N ARG A 197 -9.87 6.05 7.31
CA ARG A 197 -10.67 6.11 8.55
C ARG A 197 -10.68 4.79 9.32
N CYS A 198 -10.75 3.65 8.62
CA CYS A 198 -10.63 2.34 9.28
C CYS A 198 -9.26 2.20 9.96
N VAL A 199 -8.19 2.64 9.29
CA VAL A 199 -6.82 2.61 9.84
C VAL A 199 -6.66 3.47 11.08
N SER A 200 -7.16 4.71 11.06
CA SER A 200 -7.02 5.66 12.18
C SER A 200 -8.01 5.39 13.32
N GLU A 201 -9.30 5.33 13.02
CA GLU A 201 -10.36 5.29 14.04
C GLU A 201 -10.77 3.86 14.45
N GLN A 202 -10.91 2.95 13.47
CA GLN A 202 -11.49 1.63 13.74
C GLN A 202 -10.45 0.64 14.28
N TRP A 203 -9.24 0.64 13.72
CA TRP A 203 -8.19 -0.33 14.05
C TRP A 203 -7.09 0.27 14.92
N GLY A 204 -6.94 1.61 14.94
CA GLY A 204 -5.93 2.30 15.76
C GLY A 204 -4.49 1.95 15.38
N ILE A 205 -4.24 1.71 14.08
CA ILE A 205 -2.92 1.28 13.56
C ILE A 205 -2.28 2.33 12.64
N GLY A 206 -2.78 3.57 12.69
CA GLY A 206 -2.23 4.67 11.89
C GLY A 206 -2.89 6.02 12.19
N LEU A 207 -2.53 7.02 11.40
CA LEU A 207 -3.03 8.39 11.49
C LEU A 207 -3.55 8.84 10.12
N ASP A 208 -4.64 9.61 10.07
CA ASP A 208 -5.12 10.25 8.85
C ASP A 208 -4.64 11.70 8.78
N MET A 209 -3.93 12.08 7.72
CA MET A 209 -3.48 13.47 7.54
C MET A 209 -4.62 14.44 7.26
N MET A 210 -5.74 13.98 6.69
CA MET A 210 -6.87 14.85 6.37
C MET A 210 -7.53 15.43 7.63
N GLU A 211 -7.36 14.80 8.79
CA GLU A 211 -7.78 15.35 10.09
C GLU A 211 -7.00 16.63 10.47
N TYR A 212 -5.80 16.82 9.92
CA TYR A 212 -4.90 17.93 10.27
C TYR A 212 -4.87 19.07 9.24
N VAL A 213 -5.54 18.91 8.09
CA VAL A 213 -5.61 19.94 7.03
C VAL A 213 -6.82 20.87 7.19
N ILE A 214 -7.68 20.63 8.19
CA ILE A 214 -8.81 21.51 8.52
C ILE A 214 -8.38 22.52 9.59
N GLY A 215 -7.74 23.60 9.17
CA GLY A 215 -7.45 24.80 9.96
C GLY A 215 -7.38 26.00 9.06
#